data_AF-A0A126ZD92-F1
#
_entry.id   AF-A0A126ZD92-F1
#
_cell.length_a   1.000
_cell.length_b   1.000
_cell.length_c   1.000
_cell.angle_alpha   90.00
_cell.angle_beta   90.00
_cell.angle_gamma   90.00
#
_symmetry.space_group_name_H-M   'P 1'
#
loop_
_entity.id
_entity.type
_entity.pdbx_description
1 polymer ?
#
loop_
_entity_poly.entity_id
_entity_poly.type
_entity_poly.pdbx_seq_one_letter_code
_entity_poly.pdbx_strand_id
1 'polypeptide(L)'
;MSIMSGARDTLSTLVFEQALRQVRDRQLERMRDGRPMNDAELRAAEREAALAAARHVYGDDTAMAMGIASQAGERDHRKDYASRTTAAADMALLATHRLICAVPIVGDPEHAVP
;
A
#
# COMPACT_ATOMS: atom_id res chain seq x y z
N MET A 1 25.42 3.54 0.52
CA MET A 1 23.96 3.77 0.54
C MET A 1 23.75 5.22 0.96
N SER A 2 23.13 6.07 0.13
CA SER A 2 22.94 7.50 0.44
C SER A 2 21.82 7.67 1.49
N ILE A 3 21.94 8.67 2.38
CA ILE A 3 20.91 9.05 3.36
C ILE A 3 19.54 9.25 2.68
N MET A 4 19.53 9.83 1.48
CA MET A 4 18.31 10.06 0.69
C MET A 4 17.64 8.76 0.23
N SER A 5 18.42 7.69 0.00
CA SER A 5 17.87 6.38 -0.33
C SER A 5 17.16 5.77 0.87
N GLY A 6 17.75 5.84 2.06
CA GLY A 6 17.13 5.36 3.29
C GLY A 6 15.84 6.11 3.63
N ALA A 7 15.84 7.44 3.48
CA ALA A 7 14.66 8.27 3.70
C ALA A 7 13.51 7.93 2.72
N ARG A 8 13.82 7.72 1.43
CA ARG A 8 12.85 7.25 0.43
C ARG A 8 12.28 5.88 0.79
N ASP A 9 13.12 5.01 1.34
CA ASP A 9 12.76 3.65 1.74
C ASP A 9 11.77 3.65 2.90
N THR A 10 12.04 4.41 3.96
CA THR A 10 11.08 4.64 5.04
C THR A 10 9.79 5.31 4.54
N LEU A 11 9.90 6.36 3.74
CA LEU A 11 8.73 7.07 3.20
C LEU A 11 7.83 6.13 2.40
N SER A 12 8.42 5.25 1.59
CA SER A 12 7.65 4.30 0.81
C SER A 12 6.88 3.30 1.64
N THR A 13 7.49 2.79 2.72
CA THR A 13 6.82 1.86 3.62
C THR A 13 5.65 2.55 4.33
N LEU A 14 5.82 3.81 4.77
CA LEU A 14 4.74 4.61 5.37
C LEU A 14 3.60 4.90 4.38
N VAL A 15 3.93 5.28 3.14
CA VAL A 15 2.94 5.53 2.08
C VAL A 15 2.18 4.23 1.75
N PHE A 16 2.86 3.09 1.74
CA PHE A 16 2.22 1.81 1.50
C PHE A 16 1.30 1.39 2.65
N GLU A 17 1.72 1.56 3.91
CA GLU A 17 0.87 1.36 5.09
C GLU A 17 -0.40 2.23 5.01
N GLN A 18 -0.26 3.51 4.70
CA GLN A 18 -1.38 4.43 4.55
C GLN A 18 -2.34 3.98 3.43
N ALA A 19 -1.82 3.51 2.30
CA ALA A 19 -2.64 3.00 1.20
C ALA A 19 -3.42 1.74 1.60
N LEU A 20 -2.81 0.81 2.35
CA LEU A 20 -3.51 -0.36 2.90
C LEU A 20 -4.57 0.03 3.94
N ARG A 21 -4.30 1.06 4.76
CA ARG A 21 -5.30 1.59 5.70
C ARG A 21 -6.55 2.09 4.97
N GLN A 22 -6.38 2.80 3.85
CA GLN A 22 -7.51 3.25 3.02
C GLN A 22 -8.33 2.09 2.46
N VAL A 23 -7.72 0.94 2.16
CA VAL A 23 -8.44 -0.28 1.75
C VAL A 23 -9.34 -0.78 2.89
N ARG A 24 -8.83 -0.80 4.12
CA ARG A 24 -9.64 -1.19 5.29
C ARG A 24 -10.75 -0.19 5.58
N ASP A 25 -10.48 1.11 5.47
CA ASP A 25 -11.51 2.15 5.65
C ASP A 25 -12.64 1.99 4.61
N ARG A 26 -12.29 1.71 3.34
CA ARG A 26 -13.26 1.41 2.28
C ARG A 26 -14.07 0.15 2.58
N GLN A 27 -13.46 -0.88 3.16
CA GLN A 27 -14.17 -2.10 3.58
C GLN A 27 -15.20 -1.78 4.67
N LEU A 28 -14.84 -0.95 5.66
CA LEU A 28 -15.73 -0.52 6.73
C LEU A 28 -16.92 0.30 6.20
N GLU A 29 -16.67 1.24 5.30
CA GLU A 29 -17.71 2.05 4.65
C GLU A 29 -18.68 1.17 3.87
N ARG A 30 -18.16 0.27 3.04
CA ARG A 30 -18.99 -0.65 2.24
C ARG A 30 -19.82 -1.61 3.10
N MET A 31 -19.27 -2.07 4.21
CA MET A 31 -20.02 -2.87 5.17
C MET A 31 -21.16 -2.06 5.81
N ARG A 32 -20.88 -0.81 6.23
CA ARG A 32 -21.90 0.10 6.77
C ARG A 32 -23.03 0.37 5.77
N ASP A 33 -22.70 0.41 4.48
CA ASP A 33 -23.67 0.61 3.40
C ASP A 33 -24.40 -0.69 2.97
N GLY A 34 -24.17 -1.80 3.68
CA GLY A 34 -24.79 -3.11 3.40
C GLY A 34 -24.28 -3.78 2.12
N ARG A 35 -23.10 -3.39 1.62
CA ARG A 35 -22.48 -3.91 0.40
C ARG A 35 -21.05 -4.37 0.67
N PRO A 36 -20.84 -5.37 1.54
CA PRO A 36 -19.50 -5.84 1.92
C PRO A 36 -18.66 -6.17 0.70
N MET A 37 -17.34 -5.96 0.81
CA MET A 37 -16.40 -6.34 -0.24
C MET A 37 -16.15 -7.84 -0.16
N ASN A 38 -16.21 -8.53 -1.29
CA ASN A 38 -15.75 -9.91 -1.36
C ASN A 38 -14.22 -10.00 -1.44
N ASP A 39 -13.68 -11.20 -1.27
CA ASP A 39 -12.23 -11.47 -1.31
C ASP A 39 -11.54 -11.00 -2.59
N ALA A 40 -12.21 -11.10 -3.74
CA ALA A 40 -11.63 -10.69 -5.02
C ALA A 40 -11.54 -9.16 -5.12
N GLU A 41 -12.57 -8.45 -4.68
CA GLU A 41 -12.60 -7.00 -4.59
C GLU A 41 -11.55 -6.48 -3.59
N LEU A 42 -11.38 -7.16 -2.46
CA LEU A 42 -10.37 -6.80 -1.46
C LEU A 42 -8.95 -6.98 -2.02
N ARG A 43 -8.66 -8.12 -2.65
CA ARG A 43 -7.36 -8.35 -3.30
C ARG A 43 -7.09 -7.38 -4.44
N ALA A 44 -8.11 -6.98 -5.20
CA ALA A 44 -7.98 -5.97 -6.24
C ALA A 44 -7.62 -4.60 -5.62
N ALA A 45 -8.31 -4.20 -4.55
CA ALA A 45 -8.03 -2.95 -3.83
C ALA A 45 -6.62 -2.93 -3.20
N GLU A 46 -6.17 -4.04 -2.59
CA GLU A 46 -4.80 -4.19 -2.09
C GLU A 46 -3.77 -4.01 -3.22
N ARG A 47 -4.02 -4.62 -4.38
CA ARG A 47 -3.13 -4.52 -5.53
C ARG A 47 -3.07 -3.09 -6.08
N GLU A 48 -4.21 -2.42 -6.17
CA GLU A 48 -4.28 -1.01 -6.58
C GLU A 48 -3.56 -0.10 -5.60
N ALA A 49 -3.72 -0.32 -4.29
CA ALA A 49 -3.05 0.41 -3.22
C ALA A 49 -1.52 0.25 -3.31
N ALA A 50 -1.03 -0.97 -3.50
CA ALA A 50 0.40 -1.25 -3.70
C ALA A 50 0.96 -0.53 -4.94
N LEU A 51 0.24 -0.59 -6.06
CA LEU A 51 0.63 0.08 -7.29
C LEU A 51 0.58 1.60 -7.17
N ALA A 52 -0.39 2.16 -6.46
CA ALA A 52 -0.52 3.59 -6.23
C ALA A 52 0.62 4.12 -5.33
N ALA A 53 0.92 3.43 -4.24
CA ALA A 53 2.05 3.76 -3.36
C ALA A 53 3.39 3.74 -4.12
N ALA A 54 3.60 2.70 -4.94
CA ALA A 54 4.78 2.62 -5.79
C ALA A 54 4.87 3.76 -6.82
N ARG A 55 3.76 4.14 -7.46
CA ARG A 55 3.76 5.31 -8.36
C ARG A 55 4.05 6.62 -7.63
N HIS A 56 3.50 6.78 -6.43
CA HIS A 56 3.67 8.02 -5.68
C HIS A 56 5.12 8.24 -5.24
N VAL A 57 5.85 7.19 -4.88
CA VAL A 57 7.19 7.33 -4.28
C VAL A 57 8.31 7.23 -5.32
N TYR A 58 8.02 6.63 -6.47
CA TYR A 58 9.02 6.35 -7.50
C TYR A 58 8.64 6.89 -8.86
N GLY A 59 7.54 7.63 -9.00
CA GLY A 59 7.31 8.38 -10.23
C GLY A 59 8.44 9.38 -10.47
N ASP A 60 8.65 9.73 -11.74
CA ASP A 60 9.64 10.72 -12.18
C ASP A 60 9.54 12.02 -11.37
N ASP A 61 8.33 12.54 -11.18
CA ASP A 61 8.08 13.77 -10.43
C ASP A 61 8.62 13.70 -8.99
N THR A 62 8.41 12.57 -8.31
CA THR A 62 8.87 12.36 -6.93
C THR A 62 10.37 12.13 -6.88
N ALA A 63 10.93 11.41 -7.85
CA ALA A 63 12.38 11.21 -7.97
C ALA A 63 13.12 12.53 -8.21
N MET A 64 12.56 13.41 -9.03
CA MET A 64 13.06 14.76 -9.28
C MET A 64 12.91 15.65 -8.04
N ALA A 65 11.74 15.66 -7.39
CA ALA A 65 11.48 16.45 -6.18
C ALA A 65 12.42 16.07 -5.02
N MET A 66 12.81 14.79 -4.92
CA MET A 66 13.74 14.28 -3.92
C MET A 66 15.22 14.45 -4.30
N GLY A 67 15.52 15.02 -5.48
CA GLY A 67 16.90 15.17 -5.99
C GLY A 67 17.60 13.85 -6.28
N ILE A 68 16.83 12.80 -6.57
CA ILE A 68 17.33 11.43 -6.86
C ILE A 68 17.56 11.23 -8.36
N ALA A 69 16.82 11.97 -9.19
CA ALA A 69 16.99 12.06 -10.64
C ALA A 69 17.05 13.53 -11.05
N SER A 70 17.84 13.84 -12.07
CA SER A 70 17.96 15.19 -12.62
C SER A 70 17.00 15.41 -13.80
N GLN A 71 16.60 14.33 -14.48
CA GLN A 71 15.67 14.34 -15.61
C GLN A 71 14.67 13.18 -15.53
N ALA A 72 13.48 13.37 -16.10
CA ALA A 72 12.48 12.32 -16.22
C ALA A 72 12.99 11.16 -17.09
N GLY A 73 12.71 9.91 -16.70
CA GLY A 73 13.14 8.71 -17.42
C GLY A 73 14.60 8.30 -17.22
N GLU A 74 15.38 9.06 -16.43
CA GLU A 74 16.78 8.74 -16.10
C GLU A 74 16.90 7.43 -15.31
N ARG A 75 15.81 7.00 -14.64
CA ARG A 75 15.76 5.76 -13.85
C ARG A 75 14.53 4.94 -14.19
N ASP A 76 14.73 3.62 -14.31
CA ASP A 76 13.61 2.68 -14.40
C ASP A 76 13.03 2.44 -13.01
N HIS A 77 11.89 3.08 -12.74
CA HIS A 77 11.19 3.04 -11.46
C HIS A 77 10.83 1.62 -10.99
N ARG A 78 10.57 0.70 -11.93
CA ARG A 78 10.24 -0.69 -11.58
C ARG A 78 11.48 -1.42 -11.09
N LYS A 79 12.64 -1.18 -11.71
CA LYS A 79 13.92 -1.72 -11.25
C LYS A 79 14.34 -1.10 -9.93
N ASP A 80 14.15 0.21 -9.77
CA ASP A 80 14.44 0.89 -8.53
C ASP A 80 13.60 0.35 -7.37
N TYR A 81 12.29 0.17 -7.57
CA TYR A 81 11.41 -0.45 -6.58
C TYR A 81 11.86 -1.89 -6.25
N ALA A 82 12.15 -2.71 -7.27
CA ALA A 82 12.55 -4.10 -7.10
C ALA A 82 13.92 -4.25 -6.42
N SER A 83 14.83 -3.28 -6.59
CA SER A 83 16.18 -3.30 -6.03
C SER A 83 16.27 -2.97 -4.53
N ARG A 84 15.13 -2.75 -3.87
CA ARG A 84 15.12 -2.29 -2.47
C ARG A 84 15.26 -3.40 -1.48
N THR A 85 15.98 -3.07 -0.41
CA THR A 85 16.09 -3.87 0.80
C THR A 85 14.79 -3.94 1.60
N THR A 86 13.83 -3.04 1.37
CA THR A 86 12.55 -2.99 2.11
C THR A 86 11.43 -3.83 1.50
N ALA A 87 11.65 -4.52 0.37
CA ALA A 87 10.62 -5.36 -0.25
C ALA A 87 10.05 -6.42 0.71
N ALA A 88 10.89 -6.97 1.60
CA ALA A 88 10.44 -7.91 2.63
C ALA A 88 9.52 -7.25 3.68
N ALA A 89 9.78 -5.99 4.04
CA ALA A 89 8.95 -5.23 4.97
C ALA A 89 7.57 -4.91 4.37
N ASP A 90 7.53 -4.52 3.10
CA ASP A 90 6.26 -4.27 2.40
C ASP A 90 5.45 -5.58 2.27
N MET A 91 6.09 -6.71 1.95
CA MET A 91 5.42 -8.02 1.95
C MET A 91 4.89 -8.42 3.32
N ALA A 92 5.65 -8.14 4.39
CA ALA A 92 5.20 -8.38 5.77
C ALA A 92 3.98 -7.51 6.12
N LEU A 93 4.01 -6.21 5.77
CA LEU A 93 2.88 -5.30 5.97
C LEU A 93 1.62 -5.77 5.24
N LEU A 94 1.75 -6.20 3.98
CA LEU A 94 0.62 -6.75 3.23
C LEU A 94 0.08 -8.03 3.87
N ALA A 95 0.95 -8.94 4.32
CA ALA A 95 0.54 -10.16 5.02
C ALA A 95 -0.20 -9.84 6.33
N THR A 96 0.32 -8.91 7.14
CA THR A 96 -0.32 -8.44 8.36
C THR A 96 -1.66 -7.78 8.07
N HIS A 97 -1.76 -6.94 7.04
CA HIS A 97 -3.01 -6.33 6.63
C HIS A 97 -4.07 -7.37 6.30
N ARG A 98 -3.72 -8.43 5.56
CA ARG A 98 -4.65 -9.53 5.26
C ARG A 98 -5.15 -10.25 6.50
N LEU A 99 -4.26 -10.49 7.48
CA LEU A 99 -4.67 -11.06 8.76
C LEU A 99 -5.66 -10.16 9.50
N ILE A 100 -5.42 -8.84 9.52
CA ILE A 100 -6.32 -7.86 10.12
C ILE A 100 -7.67 -7.82 9.37
N CYS A 101 -7.64 -7.85 8.04
CA CYS A 101 -8.85 -7.79 7.22
C CYS A 101 -9.74 -9.04 7.35
N ALA A 102 -9.14 -10.19 7.67
CA ALA A 102 -9.85 -11.42 7.98
C ALA A 102 -10.52 -11.41 9.37
N VAL A 103 -10.15 -10.49 10.26
CA VAL A 103 -10.84 -10.32 11.55
C VAL A 103 -12.22 -9.70 11.29
N PRO A 104 -13.32 -10.37 11.71
CA PRO A 104 -14.67 -9.84 11.57
C PRO A 104 -14.79 -8.47 12.24
N ILE A 105 -15.53 -7.58 11.60
CA ILE A 105 -15.74 -6.24 12.14
C ILE A 105 -16.85 -6.31 13.19
N VAL A 106 -16.65 -5.63 14.33
CA VAL A 106 -17.68 -5.53 15.37
C VAL A 106 -18.94 -4.88 14.78
N GLY A 107 -20.08 -5.56 14.90
CA GLY A 107 -21.35 -5.13 14.31
C GLY A 107 -21.58 -5.61 12.88
N ASP A 108 -20.72 -6.48 12.34
CA ASP A 108 -20.98 -7.19 11.09
C ASP A 108 -22.24 -8.08 11.23
N PRO A 109 -23.31 -7.82 10.46
CA PRO A 109 -24.56 -8.58 10.55
C PRO A 109 -24.41 -10.05 10.15
N GLU A 110 -23.39 -10.43 9.36
CA GLU A 110 -23.13 -11.85 9.04
C GLU A 110 -22.51 -12.62 10.22
N HIS A 111 -21.88 -11.91 11.15
CA HIS A 111 -21.20 -12.46 12.32
C HIS A 111 -21.87 -12.06 13.64
N ALA A 112 -23.07 -11.47 13.58
CA ALA A 112 -23.86 -11.13 14.76
C ALA A 112 -24.21 -12.43 15.51
N VAL A 113 -23.67 -12.58 16.71
CA VAL A 113 -24.03 -13.69 17.62
C VAL A 113 -25.48 -13.45 18.07
N PRO A 114 -26.37 -14.46 17.99
CA PRO A 114 -27.78 -14.33 18.36
C PRO A 114 -28.00 -13.99 19.84
#